data_AF-A0A837DV82-F1
#
_entry.id   AF-A0A837DV82-F1
#
_cell.length_a   1.000
_cell.length_b   1.000
_cell.length_c   1.000
_cell.angle_alpha   90.00
_cell.angle_beta   90.00
_cell.angle_gamma   90.00
#
_symmetry.space_group_name_H-M   'P 1'
#
loop_
_entity.id
_entity.type
_entity.pdbx_description
1 polymer ?
#
loop_
_entity_poly.entity_id
_entity_poly.type
_entity_poly.pdbx_seq_one_letter_code
_entity_poly.pdbx_strand_id
1 'polypeptide(L)'
;MEITGNMINYYYVCNRKLWLFTHNLGFENESSRVQIGKLIDEDSYSKNEKHVMIDYVVNIDMIKDWNILHEIKKSNSIEEAAEWQLKYYIYYLRKKGIDIRKGIIDYPSIKKRIEIIYTDEDENKIEELLQRIRNIVNLKHAPKIIDDKICRSCAYYEYCYI
;
A
#
# COMPACT_ATOMS: atom_id res chain seq x y z
N MET A 1 -8.55 4.17 -15.36
CA MET A 1 -8.57 3.68 -13.97
C MET A 1 -7.37 4.26 -13.27
N GLU A 2 -7.59 4.99 -12.19
CA GLU A 2 -6.51 5.47 -11.32
C GLU A 2 -5.99 4.33 -10.44
N ILE A 3 -4.67 4.26 -10.26
CA ILE A 3 -4.03 3.22 -9.44
C ILE A 3 -3.88 3.77 -8.03
N THR A 4 -4.44 3.10 -7.03
CA THR A 4 -4.35 3.55 -5.63
C THR A 4 -3.10 3.02 -4.92
N GLY A 5 -2.76 3.61 -3.77
CA GLY A 5 -1.70 3.07 -2.88
C GLY A 5 -1.89 1.61 -2.51
N ASN A 6 -3.13 1.18 -2.29
CA ASN A 6 -3.45 -0.21 -1.99
C ASN A 6 -3.14 -1.13 -3.17
N MET A 7 -3.34 -0.66 -4.41
CA MET A 7 -3.02 -1.45 -5.60
C MET A 7 -1.51 -1.62 -5.76
N ILE A 8 -0.71 -0.59 -5.45
CA ILE A 8 0.76 -0.70 -5.40
C ILE A 8 1.16 -1.73 -4.35
N ASN A 9 0.60 -1.64 -3.14
CA ASN A 9 0.85 -2.60 -2.08
C ASN A 9 0.51 -4.03 -2.56
N TYR A 10 -0.68 -4.24 -3.11
CA TYR A 10 -1.13 -5.57 -3.53
C TYR A 10 -0.34 -6.14 -4.69
N TYR A 11 0.21 -5.30 -5.58
CA TYR A 11 1.13 -5.78 -6.62
C TYR A 11 2.34 -6.49 -6.02
N TYR A 12 2.99 -5.88 -5.01
CA TYR A 12 4.15 -6.48 -4.35
C TYR A 12 3.78 -7.63 -3.41
N VAL A 13 2.55 -7.64 -2.87
CA VAL A 13 2.08 -8.72 -1.99
C VAL A 13 1.61 -9.95 -2.78
N CYS A 14 0.68 -9.76 -3.73
CA CYS A 14 0.05 -10.83 -4.50
C CYS A 14 -0.76 -10.28 -5.68
N ASN A 15 -0.31 -10.55 -6.91
CA ASN A 15 -1.01 -10.13 -8.13
C ASN A 15 -2.44 -10.68 -8.25
N ARG A 16 -2.71 -11.89 -7.71
CA ARG A 16 -4.07 -12.44 -7.66
C ARG A 16 -4.97 -11.59 -6.75
N LYS A 17 -4.46 -11.17 -5.58
CA LYS A 17 -5.18 -10.29 -4.67
C LYS A 17 -5.47 -8.93 -5.32
N LEU A 18 -4.48 -8.34 -5.99
CA LEU A 18 -4.66 -7.11 -6.77
C LEU A 18 -5.81 -7.25 -7.79
N TRP A 19 -5.82 -8.35 -8.55
CA TRP A 19 -6.89 -8.61 -9.51
C TRP A 19 -8.26 -8.72 -8.84
N LEU A 20 -8.39 -9.52 -7.77
CA LEU A 20 -9.66 -9.72 -7.07
C LEU A 20 -10.20 -8.42 -6.47
N PHE A 21 -9.34 -7.65 -5.79
CA PHE A 21 -9.67 -6.34 -5.22
C PHE A 21 -10.23 -5.39 -6.28
N THR A 22 -9.57 -5.30 -7.44
CA THR A 22 -9.97 -4.39 -8.53
C THR A 22 -11.22 -4.83 -9.28
N HIS A 23 -11.62 -6.10 -9.16
CA HIS A 23 -12.87 -6.64 -9.69
C HIS A 23 -13.99 -6.64 -8.64
N ASN A 24 -13.84 -5.87 -7.55
CA ASN A 24 -14.79 -5.77 -6.44
C ASN A 24 -15.08 -7.10 -5.72
N LEU A 25 -14.14 -8.05 -5.79
CA LEU A 25 -14.17 -9.29 -5.03
C LEU A 25 -13.34 -9.13 -3.76
N GLY A 26 -13.77 -8.23 -2.87
CA GLY A 26 -13.07 -7.89 -1.63
C GLY A 26 -13.51 -8.77 -0.46
N PHE A 27 -12.53 -9.31 0.28
CA PHE A 27 -12.74 -10.16 1.46
C PHE A 27 -12.18 -9.52 2.74
N GLU A 28 -11.59 -8.33 2.62
CA GLU A 28 -10.96 -7.60 3.72
C GLU A 28 -11.92 -7.25 4.86
N ASN A 29 -13.20 -7.01 4.54
CA ASN A 29 -14.20 -6.65 5.56
C ASN A 29 -14.63 -7.84 6.41
N GLU A 30 -14.45 -9.07 5.95
CA GLU A 30 -14.77 -10.29 6.71
C GLU A 30 -13.57 -10.79 7.52
N SER A 31 -12.37 -10.32 7.17
CA SER A 31 -11.15 -10.69 7.89
C SER A 31 -11.03 -9.96 9.23
N SER A 32 -11.23 -10.69 10.34
CA SER A 32 -11.05 -10.14 11.70
C SER A 32 -9.66 -9.53 11.91
N ARG A 33 -8.62 -10.10 11.28
CA ARG A 33 -7.26 -9.55 11.30
C ARG A 33 -7.20 -8.16 10.67
N VAL A 34 -7.87 -7.96 9.53
CA VAL A 34 -7.91 -6.65 8.86
C VAL A 34 -8.78 -5.67 9.65
N GLN A 35 -9.87 -6.11 10.25
CA GLN A 35 -10.70 -5.27 11.13
C GLN A 35 -9.93 -4.80 12.37
N ILE A 36 -9.21 -5.68 13.07
CA ILE A 36 -8.30 -5.31 14.16
C ILE A 36 -7.20 -4.36 13.65
N GLY A 37 -6.75 -4.58 12.40
CA GLY A 37 -5.99 -3.64 11.58
C GLY A 37 -6.55 -2.21 11.69
N LYS A 38 -7.73 -2.01 11.13
CA LYS A 38 -8.41 -0.72 11.06
C LYS A 38 -8.66 -0.11 12.44
N LEU A 39 -9.11 -0.90 13.42
CA LEU A 39 -9.45 -0.39 14.76
C LEU A 39 -8.25 0.19 15.52
N ILE A 40 -7.09 -0.46 15.47
CA ILE A 40 -5.87 0.07 16.11
C ILE A 40 -5.37 1.31 15.36
N ASP A 41 -5.52 1.32 14.02
CA ASP A 41 -5.17 2.51 13.23
C ASP A 41 -6.09 3.66 13.68
N GLU A 42 -7.41 3.44 13.78
CA GLU A 42 -8.44 4.36 14.30
C GLU A 42 -8.17 4.85 15.74
N ASP A 43 -7.77 3.99 16.67
CA ASP A 43 -7.47 4.38 18.07
C ASP A 43 -6.24 5.30 18.17
N SER A 44 -5.29 5.14 17.25
CA SER A 44 -4.10 5.99 17.13
C SER A 44 -4.44 7.44 16.71
N TYR A 45 -5.59 7.68 16.07
CA TYR A 45 -6.05 9.03 15.65
C TYR A 45 -6.29 9.97 16.83
N SER A 46 -6.50 9.45 18.05
CA SER A 46 -6.76 10.28 19.23
C SER A 46 -5.57 11.18 19.63
N LYS A 47 -4.39 10.98 19.04
CA LYS A 47 -3.17 11.74 19.33
C LYS A 47 -2.48 12.23 18.04
N ASN A 48 -2.87 13.40 17.54
CA ASN A 48 -2.12 14.25 16.60
C ASN A 48 -1.81 13.71 15.17
N GLU A 49 -2.19 12.50 14.79
CA GLU A 49 -1.93 11.95 13.45
C GLU A 49 -3.14 12.15 12.53
N LYS A 50 -2.95 12.91 11.44
CA LYS A 50 -4.01 13.22 10.47
C LYS A 50 -3.81 12.40 9.22
N HIS A 51 -4.65 11.39 9.02
CA HIS A 51 -4.75 10.74 7.73
C HIS A 51 -5.29 11.74 6.69
N VAL A 52 -4.59 11.87 5.57
CA VAL A 52 -4.96 12.78 4.47
C VAL A 52 -5.25 11.94 3.24
N MET A 53 -6.52 11.91 2.84
CA MET A 53 -6.95 11.32 1.58
C MET A 53 -6.89 12.36 0.46
N ILE A 54 -6.20 12.02 -0.63
CA ILE A 54 -5.99 12.88 -1.79
C ILE A 54 -6.52 12.19 -3.03
N ASP A 55 -7.51 12.81 -3.66
CA ASP A 55 -8.22 12.35 -4.88
C ASP A 55 -8.77 10.92 -4.81
N TYR A 56 -8.95 10.36 -3.61
CA TYR A 56 -9.26 8.94 -3.40
C TYR A 56 -8.18 7.97 -3.96
N VAL A 57 -6.99 8.47 -4.28
CA VAL A 57 -5.87 7.70 -4.85
C VAL A 57 -4.82 7.37 -3.78
N VAL A 58 -4.49 8.37 -2.98
CA VAL A 58 -3.43 8.32 -1.98
C VAL A 58 -4.04 8.61 -0.61
N ASN A 59 -3.74 7.75 0.37
CA ASN A 59 -4.11 7.94 1.77
C ASN A 59 -2.83 7.95 2.60
N ILE A 60 -2.45 9.11 3.11
CA ILE A 60 -1.19 9.34 3.81
C ILE A 60 -1.48 9.39 5.29
N ASP A 61 -0.74 8.65 6.11
CA ASP A 61 -0.97 8.62 7.56
C ASP A 61 -0.58 9.94 8.24
N MET A 62 0.55 10.52 7.83
CA MET A 62 0.98 11.83 8.33
C MET A 62 1.90 12.56 7.34
N ILE A 63 1.77 13.89 7.31
CA ILE A 63 2.70 14.79 6.60
C ILE A 63 3.35 15.70 7.63
N LYS A 64 4.68 15.68 7.69
CA LYS A 64 5.49 16.54 8.56
C LYS A 64 6.20 17.61 7.74
N ASP A 65 6.23 18.83 8.27
CA ASP A 65 6.90 20.00 7.68
C ASP A 65 6.52 20.26 6.20
N TRP A 66 5.35 19.77 5.78
CA TRP A 66 4.81 19.79 4.40
C TRP A 66 5.69 19.13 3.32
N ASN A 67 6.77 18.43 3.68
CA ASN A 67 7.70 17.82 2.72
C ASN A 67 8.22 16.44 3.13
N ILE A 68 7.80 15.89 4.27
CA ILE A 68 8.12 14.53 4.72
C ILE A 68 6.83 13.74 4.91
N LEU A 69 6.71 12.62 4.20
CA LEU A 69 5.59 11.69 4.38
C LEU A 69 5.95 10.64 5.42
N HIS A 70 5.00 10.29 6.26
CA HIS A 70 5.08 9.17 7.20
C HIS A 70 4.00 8.15 6.87
N GLU A 71 4.41 6.88 6.79
CA GLU A 71 3.56 5.71 6.65
C GLU A 71 3.79 4.78 7.85
N ILE A 72 2.73 4.44 8.58
CA ILE A 72 2.80 3.63 9.78
C ILE A 72 2.39 2.20 9.44
N LYS A 73 3.27 1.23 9.72
CA LYS A 73 3.01 -0.20 9.50
C LYS A 73 3.20 -1.00 10.78
N LYS A 74 2.23 -1.86 11.09
CA LYS A 74 2.30 -2.72 12.29
C LYS A 74 3.34 -3.83 12.22
N SER A 75 3.67 -4.27 11.02
CA SER A 75 4.65 -5.33 10.79
C SER A 75 5.46 -5.06 9.55
N ASN A 76 6.72 -5.46 9.57
CA ASN A 76 7.63 -5.37 8.44
C ASN A 76 7.63 -6.66 7.58
N SER A 77 6.51 -7.38 7.53
CA SER A 77 6.44 -8.68 6.85
C SER A 77 6.68 -8.59 5.34
N ILE A 78 6.36 -7.45 4.73
CA ILE A 78 6.56 -7.19 3.29
C ILE A 78 7.08 -5.76 3.15
N GLU A 79 8.36 -5.55 3.50
CA GLU A 79 9.01 -4.22 3.49
C GLU A 79 8.96 -3.58 2.11
N GLU A 80 9.19 -4.36 1.04
CA GLU A 80 9.16 -3.87 -0.34
C GLU A 80 7.80 -3.26 -0.72
N ALA A 81 6.69 -3.88 -0.29
CA ALA A 81 5.35 -3.34 -0.56
C ALA A 81 5.12 -1.99 0.13
N ALA A 82 5.65 -1.82 1.35
CA ALA A 82 5.54 -0.55 2.08
C ALA A 82 6.44 0.53 1.46
N GLU A 83 7.67 0.18 1.06
CA GLU A 83 8.59 1.08 0.37
C GLU A 83 8.00 1.61 -0.92
N TRP A 84 7.53 0.73 -1.81
CA TRP A 84 7.01 1.15 -3.11
C TRP A 84 5.67 1.86 -3.01
N GLN A 85 4.84 1.52 -2.02
CA GLN A 85 3.62 2.30 -1.72
C GLN A 85 3.99 3.74 -1.34
N LEU A 86 4.97 3.93 -0.46
CA LEU A 86 5.40 5.27 -0.05
C LEU A 86 6.08 6.03 -1.19
N LYS A 87 6.92 5.36 -2.00
CA LYS A 87 7.48 5.95 -3.23
C LYS A 87 6.39 6.38 -4.20
N TYR A 88 5.33 5.60 -4.36
CA TYR A 88 4.18 5.98 -5.16
C TYR A 88 3.47 7.24 -4.64
N TYR A 89 3.32 7.39 -3.31
CA TYR A 89 2.76 8.61 -2.73
C TYR A 89 3.62 9.84 -3.01
N ILE A 90 4.95 9.71 -2.88
CA ILE A 90 5.90 10.77 -3.21
C ILE A 90 5.77 11.16 -4.69
N TYR A 91 5.78 10.18 -5.60
CA TYR A 91 5.57 10.38 -7.03
C TYR A 91 4.27 11.14 -7.32
N TYR A 92 3.15 10.66 -6.77
CA TYR A 92 1.82 11.22 -7.03
C TYR A 92 1.73 12.69 -6.60
N LEU A 93 2.28 13.01 -5.42
CA LEU A 93 2.32 14.38 -4.91
C LEU A 93 3.25 15.28 -5.72
N ARG A 94 4.43 14.79 -6.12
CA ARG A 94 5.36 15.54 -6.97
C ARG A 94 4.75 15.87 -8.33
N LYS A 95 4.01 14.94 -8.95
CA LYS A 95 3.25 15.19 -10.18
C LYS A 95 2.17 16.27 -10.04
N LYS A 96 1.73 16.56 -8.82
CA LYS A 96 0.80 17.64 -8.47
C LYS A 96 1.48 18.94 -8.03
N GLY A 97 2.82 19.02 -8.14
CA GLY A 97 3.59 20.20 -7.76
C GLY A 97 3.87 20.32 -6.26
N ILE A 98 3.65 19.26 -5.48
CA ILE A 98 3.99 19.23 -4.05
C ILE A 98 5.39 18.62 -3.90
N ASP A 99 6.36 19.43 -3.46
CA ASP A 99 7.74 19.01 -3.30
C ASP A 99 7.94 18.18 -2.01
N ILE A 100 7.86 16.86 -2.16
CA ILE A 100 8.17 15.91 -1.11
C ILE A 100 9.65 15.53 -1.18
N ARG A 101 10.38 15.76 -0.09
CA ARG A 101 11.82 15.49 0.01
C ARG A 101 12.14 14.03 0.32
N LYS A 102 11.38 13.42 1.23
CA LYS A 102 11.59 12.03 1.65
C LYS A 102 10.35 11.40 2.26
N GLY A 103 10.37 10.08 2.33
CA GLY A 103 9.39 9.28 3.06
C GLY A 103 10.00 8.64 4.29
N ILE A 104 9.18 8.35 5.28
CA ILE A 104 9.53 7.58 6.46
C ILE A 104 8.49 6.47 6.64
N ILE A 105 8.96 5.23 6.82
CA ILE A 105 8.11 4.12 7.26
C ILE A 105 8.39 3.87 8.74
N ASP A 106 7.36 4.01 9.55
CA ASP A 106 7.39 3.78 10.98
C ASP A 106 6.84 2.37 11.28
N TYR A 107 7.59 1.56 12.01
CA TYR A 107 7.16 0.27 12.55
C TYR A 107 7.14 0.30 14.08
N PRO A 108 6.05 0.80 14.70
CA PRO A 108 6.00 1.04 16.15
C PRO A 108 6.22 -0.22 16.98
N SER A 109 5.66 -1.36 16.54
CA SER A 109 5.72 -2.65 17.25
C SER A 109 7.13 -3.18 17.48
N ILE A 110 8.04 -2.88 16.54
CA ILE A 110 9.44 -3.30 16.58
C ILE A 110 10.40 -2.12 16.77
N LYS A 111 9.88 -0.92 17.06
CA LYS A 111 10.63 0.34 17.24
C LYS A 111 11.63 0.61 16.11
N LYS A 112 11.25 0.29 14.87
CA LYS A 112 12.08 0.47 13.68
C LYS A 112 11.53 1.63 12.84
N ARG A 113 12.42 2.44 12.29
CA ARG A 113 12.10 3.50 11.33
C ARG A 113 12.99 3.33 10.10
N ILE A 114 12.40 3.41 8.91
CA ILE A 114 13.13 3.33 7.64
C ILE A 114 12.93 4.65 6.90
N GLU A 115 14.03 5.28 6.50
CA GLU A 115 14.00 6.46 5.64
C GLU A 115 14.02 6.03 4.18
N ILE A 116 13.07 6.52 3.40
CA ILE A 116 12.94 6.27 1.97
C ILE A 116 13.37 7.51 1.20
N ILE A 117 14.44 7.33 0.41
CA ILE A 117 14.92 8.34 -0.53
C ILE A 117 14.25 8.06 -1.88
N TYR A 118 13.67 9.11 -2.47
CA TYR A 118 13.05 9.05 -3.78
C TYR A 118 13.99 9.63 -4.83
N THR A 119 14.34 8.83 -5.83
CA THR A 119 15.29 9.17 -6.89
C THR A 119 14.61 9.23 -8.26
N ASP A 120 15.30 9.82 -9.25
CA ASP A 120 14.79 9.87 -10.63
C ASP A 120 14.65 8.47 -11.26
N GLU A 121 15.43 7.48 -10.80
CA GLU A 121 15.28 6.09 -11.23
C GLU A 121 13.98 5.47 -10.68
N ASP A 122 13.56 5.85 -9.47
CA ASP A 122 12.30 5.40 -8.89
C ASP A 122 11.09 5.91 -9.68
N GLU A 123 11.18 7.11 -10.26
CA GLU A 123 10.13 7.64 -11.12
C GLU A 123 9.89 6.75 -12.34
N ASN A 124 10.95 6.36 -13.05
CA ASN A 124 10.85 5.45 -14.19
C ASN A 124 10.30 4.08 -13.78
N LYS A 125 10.77 3.53 -12.65
CA LYS A 125 10.27 2.26 -12.10
C LYS A 125 8.79 2.33 -11.74
N ILE A 126 8.32 3.47 -11.21
CA ILE A 126 6.91 3.68 -10.92
C ILE A 126 6.09 3.69 -12.21
N GLU A 127 6.52 4.38 -13.26
CA GLU A 127 5.78 4.38 -14.53
C GLU A 127 5.63 2.96 -15.12
N GLU A 128 6.71 2.18 -15.09
CA GLU A 128 6.66 0.77 -15.47
C GLU A 128 5.71 -0.06 -14.59
N LEU A 129 5.81 0.13 -13.27
CA LEU A 129 4.97 -0.54 -12.29
C LEU A 129 3.49 -0.23 -12.53
N LEU A 130 3.15 1.03 -12.79
CA LEU A 130 1.79 1.46 -13.10
C LEU A 130 1.29 0.73 -14.36
N GLN A 131 2.13 0.60 -15.39
CA GLN A 131 1.75 -0.16 -16.59
C GLN A 131 1.54 -1.65 -16.29
N ARG A 132 2.40 -2.28 -15.48
CA ARG A 132 2.25 -3.69 -15.09
C ARG A 132 0.96 -3.92 -14.29
N ILE A 133 0.61 -3.01 -13.38
CA ILE A 133 -0.64 -3.05 -12.64
C ILE A 133 -1.83 -2.96 -13.58
N ARG A 134 -1.83 -2.01 -14.54
CA ARG A 134 -2.90 -1.92 -15.56
C ARG A 134 -3.05 -3.22 -16.34
N ASN A 135 -1.93 -3.85 -16.72
CA ASN A 135 -1.97 -5.12 -17.45
C ASN A 135 -2.58 -6.24 -16.61
N ILE A 136 -2.22 -6.36 -15.33
CA ILE A 136 -2.78 -7.36 -14.43
C ILE A 136 -4.29 -7.14 -14.28
N VAL A 137 -4.72 -5.91 -13.99
CA VAL A 137 -6.14 -5.61 -13.76
C VAL A 137 -6.99 -5.87 -15.01
N ASN A 138 -6.43 -5.78 -16.22
CA ASN A 138 -7.14 -6.08 -17.45
C ASN A 138 -7.10 -7.57 -17.87
N LEU A 139 -6.50 -8.46 -17.08
CA LEU A 139 -6.51 -9.89 -17.36
C LEU A 139 -7.93 -10.43 -17.32
N LYS A 140 -8.29 -11.27 -18.30
CA LYS A 140 -9.58 -11.96 -18.35
C LYS A 140 -9.84 -12.85 -17.13
N HIS A 141 -8.78 -13.40 -16.57
CA HIS A 141 -8.83 -14.31 -15.43
C HIS A 141 -7.81 -13.90 -14.38
N ALA A 142 -8.16 -14.12 -13.12
CA ALA A 142 -7.29 -13.87 -11.98
C ALA A 142 -5.95 -14.62 -12.16
N PRO A 143 -4.80 -13.98 -11.84
CA PRO A 143 -3.51 -14.64 -11.79
C PRO A 143 -3.52 -15.91 -10.92
N LYS A 144 -2.57 -16.81 -11.16
CA LYS A 144 -2.41 -18.04 -10.37
C LYS A 144 -2.16 -17.72 -8.90
N ILE A 145 -2.51 -18.66 -8.04
CA ILE A 145 -2.18 -18.63 -6.62
C ILE A 145 -0.66 -18.66 -6.48
N ILE A 146 -0.11 -17.87 -5.56
CA ILE A 146 1.35 -17.75 -5.34
C ILE A 146 1.92 -18.81 -4.41
N ASP A 147 1.06 -19.44 -3.60
CA ASP A 147 1.40 -20.47 -2.62
C ASP A 147 2.52 -20.13 -1.64
N ASP A 148 2.45 -18.91 -1.09
CA ASP A 148 3.40 -18.40 -0.11
C ASP A 148 2.87 -18.50 1.34
N LYS A 149 3.77 -18.49 2.33
CA LYS A 149 3.45 -18.44 3.76
C LYS A 149 2.49 -17.30 4.12
N ILE A 150 2.57 -16.15 3.45
CA ILE A 150 1.67 -15.01 3.70
C ILE A 150 0.19 -15.35 3.43
N CYS A 151 -0.07 -16.31 2.54
CA CYS A 151 -1.43 -16.70 2.12
C CYS A 151 -2.26 -17.20 3.28
N ARG A 152 -1.65 -17.90 4.25
CA ARG A 152 -2.34 -18.45 5.44
C ARG A 152 -3.00 -17.40 6.32
N SER A 153 -2.52 -16.16 6.24
CA SER A 153 -3.04 -15.02 7.00
C SER A 153 -3.77 -14.00 6.12
N CYS A 154 -3.89 -14.29 4.82
CA CYS A 154 -4.51 -13.40 3.86
C CYS A 154 -6.04 -13.45 4.00
N ALA A 155 -6.69 -12.30 3.89
CA ALA A 155 -8.15 -12.20 3.86
C ALA A 155 -8.81 -13.03 2.73
N TYR A 156 -8.05 -13.37 1.69
CA TYR A 156 -8.52 -14.10 0.51
C TYR A 156 -8.27 -15.62 0.62
N TYR A 157 -7.86 -16.11 1.79
CA TYR A 157 -7.45 -17.50 1.97
C TYR A 157 -8.56 -18.48 1.57
N GLU A 158 -9.78 -18.27 2.09
CA GLU A 158 -10.92 -19.14 1.80
C GLU A 158 -11.19 -19.19 0.29
N TYR A 159 -11.30 -18.05 -0.39
CA TYR A 159 -11.48 -17.99 -1.84
C TYR A 159 -10.35 -18.66 -2.65
N CYS A 160 -9.12 -18.66 -2.14
CA CYS A 160 -7.98 -19.22 -2.88
C CYS A 160 -7.80 -20.72 -2.67
N TYR A 161 -8.22 -21.28 -1.54
CA TYR A 161 -7.81 -22.63 -1.12
C TYR A 161 -8.95 -23.56 -0.69
N ILE A 162 -10.16 -23.05 -0.47
CA ILE A 162 -11.34 -23.82 -0.06
C ILE A 162 -12.32 -23.87 -1.25
#